data_AF-A0A6N8WBW8-F1
#
_entry.id   AF-A0A6N8WBW8-F1
#
_cell.length_a   1.000
_cell.length_b   1.000
_cell.length_c   1.000
_cell.angle_alpha   90.00
_cell.angle_beta   90.00
_cell.angle_gamma   90.00
#
_symmetry.space_group_name_H-M   'P 1'
#
loop_
_entity.id
_entity.type
_entity.pdbx_description
1 polymer ?
#
loop_
_entity_poly.entity_id
_entity_poly.type
_entity_poly.pdbx_seq_one_letter_code
_entity_poly.pdbx_strand_id
1 'polypeptide(L)'
;MDLPIASTFAQFQSNSKAVYLSVGDSSNTDLADDSIDLVVTDPPFFDNVHYSQLADFFYYWLNQTLEISSDNTTRSPKEVQDTDSDLFTAKLTSVFAESSRVLRPGGLLIFTYHHARHEGWTAMHRAIRHAGFLCFQSYPIKAEMSVSMPLRQAKSPIHLDLIVVCRRESQCQTQNSGELIFGDIVSAAKQQVDSLKRIGIRVSLGDAKVILMGRMLCEVHKMGNPEREEELLDSIERDIDTFASQVILTEGEILYERVASGPEQLTLFEKLENYLTKNR
;
A
#
# COMPACT_ATOMS: atom_id res chain seq x y z
N MET A 1 25.99 -10.20 -16.87
CA MET A 1 25.33 -11.27 -17.66
C MET A 1 23.97 -10.71 -17.99
N ASP A 2 23.74 -10.34 -19.25
CA ASP A 2 22.45 -9.78 -19.67
C ASP A 2 21.46 -10.93 -19.80
N LEU A 3 20.43 -10.93 -18.97
CA LEU A 3 19.35 -11.91 -19.07
C LEU A 3 18.41 -11.50 -20.21
N PRO A 4 18.02 -12.41 -21.12
CA PRO A 4 17.04 -12.12 -22.16
C PRO A 4 15.71 -11.68 -21.54
N ILE A 5 15.09 -10.67 -22.15
CA ILE A 5 13.74 -10.20 -21.79
C ILE A 5 12.73 -10.90 -22.69
N ALA A 6 11.80 -11.64 -22.08
CA ALA A 6 10.63 -12.19 -22.74
C ALA A 6 9.50 -11.17 -22.70
N SER A 7 8.75 -11.04 -23.79
CA SER A 7 7.58 -10.15 -23.88
C SER A 7 6.25 -10.87 -23.70
N THR A 8 6.26 -12.20 -23.60
CA THR A 8 5.10 -13.02 -23.25
C THR A 8 5.48 -14.10 -22.25
N PHE A 9 4.50 -14.56 -21.48
CA PHE A 9 4.69 -15.63 -20.51
C PHE A 9 5.12 -16.95 -21.19
N ALA A 10 4.59 -17.25 -22.39
CA ALA A 10 4.99 -18.42 -23.16
C ALA A 10 6.48 -18.39 -23.56
N GLN A 11 7.00 -17.23 -23.96
CA GLN A 11 8.43 -17.06 -24.24
C GLN A 11 9.27 -17.25 -22.97
N PHE A 12 8.81 -16.69 -21.85
CA PHE A 12 9.48 -16.85 -20.56
C PHE A 12 9.55 -18.33 -20.14
N GLN A 13 8.45 -19.07 -20.25
CA GLN A 13 8.43 -20.51 -19.92
C GLN A 13 9.38 -21.35 -20.77
N SER A 14 9.61 -20.95 -22.03
CA SER A 14 10.56 -21.64 -22.92
C SER A 14 12.03 -21.42 -22.55
N ASN A 15 12.32 -20.47 -21.65
CA ASN A 15 13.69 -20.10 -21.28
C ASN A 15 13.85 -19.90 -19.77
N SER A 16 14.41 -20.91 -19.10
CA SER A 16 14.68 -20.91 -17.65
C SER A 16 15.60 -19.79 -17.12
N LYS A 17 16.20 -18.97 -17.99
CA LYS A 17 17.07 -17.84 -17.63
C LYS A 17 16.64 -16.55 -18.34
N ALA A 18 15.35 -16.24 -18.34
CA ALA A 18 14.82 -14.99 -18.87
C ALA A 18 14.18 -14.13 -17.76
N VAL A 19 13.93 -12.86 -18.05
CA VAL A 19 13.05 -11.98 -17.28
C VAL A 19 11.80 -11.75 -18.12
N TYR A 20 10.61 -11.94 -17.54
CA TYR A 20 9.37 -11.57 -18.19
C TYR A 20 9.04 -10.11 -17.87
N LEU A 21 8.87 -9.28 -18.90
CA LEU A 21 8.42 -7.89 -18.77
C LEU A 21 7.20 -7.66 -19.65
N SER A 22 6.13 -7.15 -19.07
CA SER A 22 4.91 -6.78 -19.78
C SER A 22 4.46 -5.38 -19.40
N VAL A 23 3.74 -4.76 -20.34
CA VAL A 23 3.03 -3.49 -20.15
C VAL A 23 1.57 -3.77 -20.45
N GLY A 24 0.71 -3.60 -19.45
CA GLY A 24 -0.70 -3.94 -19.60
C GLY A 24 -1.50 -3.75 -18.33
N ASP A 25 -2.74 -4.23 -18.40
CA ASP A 25 -3.72 -4.20 -17.32
C ASP A 25 -3.45 -5.37 -16.37
N SER A 26 -3.03 -5.07 -15.14
CA SER A 26 -2.73 -6.08 -14.12
C SER A 26 -3.95 -6.89 -13.65
N SER A 27 -5.17 -6.53 -14.07
CA SER A 27 -6.36 -7.36 -13.86
C SER A 27 -6.59 -8.41 -14.95
N ASN A 28 -5.76 -8.41 -16.01
CA ASN A 28 -5.84 -9.37 -17.10
C ASN A 28 -4.44 -9.60 -17.71
N THR A 29 -3.77 -10.64 -17.21
CA THR A 29 -2.42 -11.02 -17.63
C THR A 29 -2.44 -12.27 -18.51
N ASP A 30 -1.35 -12.50 -19.26
CA ASP A 30 -1.14 -13.75 -20.01
C ASP A 30 -0.49 -14.87 -19.16
N LEU A 31 -0.35 -14.65 -17.86
CA LEU A 31 0.18 -15.64 -16.92
C LEU A 31 -0.80 -16.81 -16.82
N ALA A 32 -0.27 -18.03 -16.74
CA ALA A 32 -1.10 -19.21 -16.55
C ALA A 32 -1.63 -19.30 -15.11
N ASP A 33 -2.76 -20.00 -14.92
CA ASP A 33 -3.29 -20.35 -13.60
C ASP A 33 -2.24 -21.10 -12.77
N ASP A 34 -2.24 -20.88 -11.45
CA ASP A 34 -1.35 -21.56 -10.49
C ASP A 34 0.12 -21.66 -10.99
N SER A 35 0.64 -20.59 -11.57
CA SER A 35 1.99 -20.55 -12.15
C SER A 35 3.00 -19.73 -11.35
N ILE A 36 2.53 -18.88 -10.44
CA ILE A 36 3.32 -17.92 -9.65
C ILE A 36 3.39 -18.36 -8.18
N ASP A 37 4.58 -18.30 -7.58
CA ASP A 37 4.78 -18.65 -6.17
C ASP A 37 4.47 -17.48 -5.22
N LEU A 38 4.72 -16.24 -5.66
CA LEU A 38 4.60 -15.02 -4.87
C LEU A 38 4.20 -13.83 -5.75
N VAL A 39 3.20 -13.08 -5.32
CA VAL A 39 2.87 -11.76 -5.90
C VAL A 39 3.26 -10.70 -4.88
N VAL A 40 4.14 -9.78 -5.27
CA VAL A 40 4.51 -8.61 -4.46
C VAL A 40 4.13 -7.36 -5.25
N THR A 41 3.32 -6.49 -4.66
CA THR A 41 2.80 -5.30 -5.36
C THR A 41 2.64 -4.09 -4.43
N ASP A 42 2.48 -2.90 -5.00
CA ASP A 42 2.24 -1.64 -4.29
C ASP A 42 1.04 -0.96 -4.96
N PRO A 43 -0.20 -1.33 -4.57
CA PRO A 43 -1.40 -0.84 -5.22
C PRO A 43 -1.61 0.65 -4.88
N PRO A 44 -2.30 1.41 -5.75
CA PRO A 44 -2.62 2.80 -5.43
C PRO A 44 -3.55 2.87 -4.20
N PHE A 45 -3.42 3.96 -3.43
CA PHE A 45 -4.20 4.18 -2.22
C PHE A 45 -5.45 5.02 -2.50
N PHE A 46 -6.60 4.57 -1.97
CA PHE A 46 -7.90 5.20 -2.18
C PHE A 46 -7.86 6.73 -2.05
N ASP A 47 -8.29 7.43 -3.10
CA ASP A 47 -8.44 8.90 -3.12
C ASP A 47 -7.23 9.64 -2.48
N ASN A 48 -6.02 9.16 -2.80
CA ASN A 48 -4.74 9.76 -2.45
C ASN A 48 -4.09 10.38 -3.71
N VAL A 49 -2.84 10.02 -4.04
CA VAL A 49 -2.10 10.62 -5.16
C VAL A 49 -2.57 10.05 -6.51
N HIS A 50 -3.15 10.90 -7.37
CA HIS A 50 -3.52 10.54 -8.74
C HIS A 50 -2.30 10.59 -9.69
N TYR A 51 -1.47 9.55 -9.65
CA TYR A 51 -0.20 9.50 -10.39
C TYR A 51 -0.31 9.73 -11.89
N SER A 52 -1.34 9.20 -12.56
CA SER A 52 -1.57 9.39 -14.00
C SER A 52 -1.82 10.86 -14.36
N GLN A 53 -2.58 11.58 -13.52
CA GLN A 53 -2.81 13.01 -13.69
C GLN A 53 -1.52 13.83 -13.52
N LEU A 54 -0.67 13.45 -12.56
CA LEU A 54 0.65 14.09 -12.37
C LEU A 54 1.63 13.76 -13.49
N ALA A 55 1.59 12.52 -13.99
CA ALA A 55 2.44 12.04 -15.06
C ALA A 55 2.14 12.72 -16.40
N ASP A 56 0.88 13.08 -16.68
CA ASP A 56 0.48 13.76 -17.92
C ASP A 56 1.33 15.00 -18.25
N PHE A 57 1.73 15.77 -17.23
CA PHE A 57 2.59 16.95 -17.43
C PHE A 57 3.92 16.58 -18.08
N PHE A 58 4.58 15.53 -17.59
CA PHE A 58 5.86 15.06 -18.12
C PHE A 58 5.68 14.24 -19.39
N TYR A 59 4.63 13.43 -19.43
CA TYR A 59 4.31 12.54 -20.53
C TYR A 59 4.11 13.29 -21.83
N TYR A 60 3.44 14.45 -21.81
CA TYR A 60 3.28 15.28 -23.01
C TYR A 60 4.63 15.59 -23.67
N TRP A 61 5.60 16.09 -22.92
CA TRP A 61 6.94 16.43 -23.44
C TRP A 61 7.74 15.20 -23.88
N LEU A 62 7.66 14.11 -23.12
CA LEU A 62 8.31 12.85 -23.49
C LEU A 62 7.74 12.30 -24.79
N ASN A 63 6.42 12.35 -24.97
CA ASN A 63 5.75 11.83 -26.15
C ASN A 63 6.09 12.64 -27.41
N GLN A 64 6.27 13.96 -27.31
CA GLN A 64 6.75 14.79 -28.43
C GLN A 64 8.17 14.41 -28.90
N THR A 65 8.98 13.83 -28.02
CA THR A 65 10.39 13.50 -28.33
C THR A 65 10.57 12.04 -28.75
N LEU A 66 9.84 11.14 -28.11
CA LEU A 66 10.03 9.69 -28.23
C LEU A 66 8.92 9.00 -29.03
N GLU A 67 7.85 9.71 -29.40
CA GLU A 67 6.71 9.18 -30.16
C GLU A 67 6.15 7.88 -29.53
N ILE A 68 5.96 7.91 -28.20
CA ILE A 68 5.60 6.74 -27.37
C ILE A 68 4.22 6.19 -27.75
N SER A 69 3.23 7.06 -27.92
CA SER A 69 1.85 6.70 -28.29
C SER A 69 1.16 7.85 -29.03
N SER A 70 0.10 7.52 -29.78
CA SER A 70 -0.81 8.52 -30.34
C SER A 70 -1.65 9.23 -29.27
N ASP A 71 -1.76 8.66 -28.07
CA ASP A 71 -2.52 9.24 -26.96
C ASP A 71 -1.73 10.36 -26.28
N ASN A 72 -2.42 11.44 -25.93
CA ASN A 72 -1.86 12.60 -25.24
C ASN A 72 -1.94 12.50 -23.71
N THR A 73 -2.31 11.34 -23.17
CA THR A 73 -2.46 11.11 -21.74
C THR A 73 -1.96 9.72 -21.35
N THR A 74 -1.47 9.62 -20.13
CA THR A 74 -1.18 8.35 -19.46
C THR A 74 -2.42 7.73 -18.82
N ARG A 75 -3.55 8.46 -18.82
CA ARG A 75 -4.77 8.07 -18.13
C ARG A 75 -5.48 6.92 -18.80
N SER A 76 -5.94 5.97 -18.00
CA SER A 76 -6.81 4.87 -18.43
C SER A 76 -8.08 4.76 -17.59
N PRO A 77 -9.26 4.49 -18.18
CA PRO A 77 -10.48 4.20 -17.41
C PRO A 77 -10.35 3.01 -16.46
N LYS A 78 -9.36 2.14 -16.74
CA LYS A 78 -9.05 0.95 -15.94
C LYS A 78 -8.08 1.21 -14.79
N GLU A 79 -7.65 2.47 -14.59
CA GLU A 79 -6.84 2.83 -13.44
C GLU A 79 -7.57 2.51 -12.14
N VAL A 80 -6.90 1.76 -11.27
CA VAL A 80 -7.43 1.41 -9.95
C VAL A 80 -7.72 2.65 -9.12
N GLN A 81 -6.87 3.69 -9.24
CA GLN A 81 -7.08 4.95 -8.54
C GLN A 81 -8.42 5.58 -8.96
N ASP A 82 -9.28 5.80 -7.97
CA ASP A 82 -10.60 6.41 -8.15
C ASP A 82 -10.95 7.25 -6.91
N THR A 83 -11.76 8.28 -7.11
CA THR A 83 -12.32 9.11 -6.04
C THR A 83 -13.56 8.46 -5.41
N ASP A 84 -14.22 7.58 -6.16
CA ASP A 84 -15.34 6.78 -5.69
C ASP A 84 -14.83 5.49 -5.03
N SER A 85 -15.22 5.25 -3.78
CA SER A 85 -14.75 4.12 -2.98
C SER A 85 -15.18 2.77 -3.55
N ASP A 86 -16.38 2.67 -4.13
CA ASP A 86 -16.89 1.43 -4.70
C ASP A 86 -16.20 1.11 -6.03
N LEU A 87 -15.97 2.13 -6.87
CA LEU A 87 -15.20 1.97 -8.11
C LEU A 87 -13.74 1.59 -7.80
N PHE A 88 -13.09 2.27 -6.86
CA PHE A 88 -11.75 1.92 -6.39
C PHE A 88 -11.70 0.46 -5.93
N THR A 89 -12.65 0.07 -5.06
CA THR A 89 -12.76 -1.29 -4.53
C THR A 89 -12.94 -2.31 -5.64
N ALA A 90 -13.84 -2.08 -6.58
CA ALA A 90 -14.12 -3.01 -7.68
C ALA A 90 -12.90 -3.21 -8.60
N LYS A 91 -12.19 -2.12 -8.93
CA LYS A 91 -10.99 -2.19 -9.76
C LYS A 91 -9.84 -2.90 -9.04
N LEU A 92 -9.61 -2.59 -7.77
CA LEU A 92 -8.58 -3.27 -6.96
C LEU A 92 -8.91 -4.75 -6.77
N THR A 93 -10.18 -5.07 -6.53
CA THR A 93 -10.68 -6.46 -6.47
C THR A 93 -10.32 -7.22 -7.74
N SER A 94 -10.44 -6.60 -8.92
CA SER A 94 -10.14 -7.25 -10.20
C SER A 94 -8.65 -7.59 -10.32
N VAL A 95 -7.75 -6.70 -9.87
CA VAL A 95 -6.30 -6.95 -9.86
C VAL A 95 -5.93 -8.04 -8.85
N PHE A 96 -6.53 -8.02 -7.67
CA PHE A 96 -6.30 -9.08 -6.67
C PHE A 96 -6.89 -10.41 -7.13
N ALA A 97 -8.07 -10.45 -7.75
CA ALA A 97 -8.66 -11.67 -8.28
C ALA A 97 -7.75 -12.32 -9.35
N GLU A 98 -7.15 -11.50 -10.21
CA GLU A 98 -6.13 -11.96 -11.16
C GLU A 98 -4.89 -12.52 -10.45
N SER A 99 -4.44 -11.85 -9.38
CA SER A 99 -3.36 -12.36 -8.52
C SER A 99 -3.73 -13.73 -7.90
N SER A 100 -4.99 -13.92 -7.49
CA SER A 100 -5.51 -15.17 -6.94
C SER A 100 -5.50 -16.32 -7.96
N ARG A 101 -5.84 -16.02 -9.21
CA ARG A 101 -5.84 -16.97 -10.33
C ARG A 101 -4.43 -17.49 -10.63
N VAL A 102 -3.45 -16.59 -10.70
CA VAL A 102 -2.08 -16.94 -11.11
C VAL A 102 -1.26 -17.57 -9.97
N LEU A 103 -1.62 -17.33 -8.71
CA LEU A 103 -0.90 -17.85 -7.55
C LEU A 103 -1.13 -19.35 -7.35
N ARG A 104 -0.04 -20.11 -7.19
CA ARG A 104 -0.05 -21.55 -6.84
C ARG A 104 -0.70 -21.85 -5.49
N PRO A 105 -1.09 -23.11 -5.23
CA PRO A 105 -1.50 -23.52 -3.89
C PRO A 105 -0.43 -23.20 -2.85
N GLY A 106 -0.79 -22.47 -1.79
CA GLY A 106 0.15 -21.96 -0.79
C GLY A 106 0.87 -20.65 -1.14
N GLY A 107 0.65 -20.09 -2.33
CA GLY A 107 1.21 -18.81 -2.75
C GLY A 107 0.67 -17.63 -1.94
N LEU A 108 1.46 -16.55 -1.85
CA LEU A 108 1.13 -15.36 -1.07
C LEU A 108 0.93 -14.14 -1.99
N LEU A 109 -0.08 -13.35 -1.66
CA LEU A 109 -0.20 -11.97 -2.14
C LEU A 109 0.37 -11.06 -1.04
N ILE A 110 1.37 -10.27 -1.36
CA ILE A 110 2.02 -9.34 -0.45
C ILE A 110 1.94 -7.95 -1.05
N PHE A 111 1.50 -6.98 -0.26
CA PHE A 111 1.49 -5.60 -0.71
C PHE A 111 1.76 -4.59 0.40
N THR A 112 2.20 -3.41 -0.01
CA THR A 112 2.36 -2.25 0.86
C THR A 112 1.05 -1.47 0.96
N TYR A 113 0.67 -1.05 2.16
CA TYR A 113 -0.52 -0.25 2.37
C TYR A 113 -0.54 0.52 3.69
N HIS A 114 -0.94 1.78 3.61
CA HIS A 114 -1.39 2.57 4.75
C HIS A 114 -2.45 3.55 4.29
N HIS A 115 -3.31 3.97 5.23
CA HIS A 115 -4.30 4.99 4.95
C HIS A 115 -4.73 5.72 6.21
N ALA A 116 -4.98 7.03 6.07
CA ALA A 116 -5.38 7.88 7.19
C ALA A 116 -6.87 7.78 7.54
N ARG A 117 -7.72 7.53 6.54
CA ARG A 117 -9.19 7.43 6.71
C ARG A 117 -9.62 5.99 6.85
N HIS A 118 -10.62 5.76 7.70
CA HIS A 118 -11.26 4.46 7.91
C HIS A 118 -11.82 3.88 6.60
N GLU A 119 -12.48 4.71 5.79
CA GLU A 119 -13.04 4.33 4.49
C GLU A 119 -12.05 3.61 3.55
N GLY A 120 -10.78 4.03 3.53
CA GLY A 120 -9.76 3.34 2.73
C GLY A 120 -9.48 1.92 3.23
N TRP A 121 -9.51 1.71 4.54
CA TRP A 121 -9.36 0.37 5.13
C TRP A 121 -10.57 -0.52 4.85
N THR A 122 -11.79 0.03 4.88
CA THR A 122 -13.01 -0.69 4.50
C THR A 122 -12.97 -1.08 3.02
N ALA A 123 -12.57 -0.17 2.13
CA ALA A 123 -12.36 -0.45 0.71
C ALA A 123 -11.31 -1.55 0.49
N MET A 124 -10.20 -1.51 1.23
CA MET A 124 -9.15 -2.53 1.18
C MET A 124 -9.64 -3.90 1.70
N HIS A 125 -10.39 -3.92 2.82
CA HIS A 125 -11.03 -5.14 3.33
C HIS A 125 -11.91 -5.80 2.26
N ARG A 126 -12.84 -5.03 1.68
CA ARG A 126 -13.73 -5.51 0.61
C ARG A 126 -12.93 -6.04 -0.59
N ALA A 127 -11.89 -5.33 -1.02
CA ALA A 127 -11.07 -5.75 -2.15
C ALA A 127 -10.34 -7.08 -1.90
N ILE A 128 -9.79 -7.29 -0.70
CA ILE A 128 -9.14 -8.55 -0.30
C ILE A 128 -10.17 -9.68 -0.28
N ARG A 129 -11.32 -9.48 0.37
CA ARG A 129 -12.34 -10.52 0.54
C ARG A 129 -13.00 -10.93 -0.77
N HIS A 130 -13.41 -9.96 -1.59
CA HIS A 130 -14.04 -10.25 -2.87
C HIS A 130 -13.08 -10.90 -3.88
N ALA A 131 -11.77 -10.71 -3.73
CA ALA A 131 -10.76 -11.41 -4.53
C ALA A 131 -10.46 -12.84 -4.03
N GLY A 132 -11.12 -13.32 -2.97
CA GLY A 132 -10.92 -14.65 -2.39
C GLY A 132 -9.69 -14.77 -1.50
N PHE A 133 -9.22 -13.65 -0.94
CA PHE A 133 -8.11 -13.63 0.01
C PHE A 133 -8.60 -13.33 1.43
N LEU A 134 -7.70 -13.58 2.37
CA LEU A 134 -7.73 -13.06 3.72
C LEU A 134 -6.36 -12.47 4.06
N CYS A 135 -6.38 -11.36 4.80
CA CYS A 135 -5.20 -10.83 5.45
C CYS A 135 -4.78 -11.78 6.57
N PHE A 136 -3.59 -12.36 6.44
CA PHE A 136 -3.03 -13.30 7.40
C PHE A 136 -2.16 -12.58 8.43
N GLN A 137 -1.42 -11.56 8.00
CA GLN A 137 -0.48 -10.86 8.87
C GLN A 137 -0.13 -9.48 8.30
N SER A 138 0.13 -8.53 9.20
CA SER A 138 0.61 -7.19 8.86
C SER A 138 1.88 -6.85 9.64
N TYR A 139 2.86 -6.27 8.93
CA TYR A 139 4.14 -5.85 9.50
C TYR A 139 4.39 -4.37 9.23
N PRO A 140 4.53 -3.53 10.27
CA PRO A 140 4.90 -2.14 10.07
C PRO A 140 6.35 -2.02 9.60
N ILE A 141 6.58 -1.21 8.58
CA ILE A 141 7.88 -0.87 8.03
C ILE A 141 8.00 0.64 7.88
N LYS A 142 9.21 1.16 8.06
CA LYS A 142 9.49 2.57 7.78
C LYS A 142 9.68 2.75 6.27
N ALA A 143 8.68 3.31 5.59
CA ALA A 143 8.69 3.45 4.13
C ALA A 143 9.01 4.88 3.65
N GLU A 144 8.52 5.92 4.34
CA GLU A 144 8.68 7.31 3.89
C GLU A 144 9.96 7.98 4.45
N MET A 145 10.65 8.72 3.59
CA MET A 145 11.64 9.71 4.04
C MET A 145 10.90 10.87 4.72
N SER A 146 11.29 11.25 5.95
CA SER A 146 10.62 12.23 6.83
C SER A 146 10.48 13.68 6.29
N VAL A 147 10.64 13.90 4.99
CA VAL A 147 10.83 15.19 4.33
C VAL A 147 9.78 15.50 3.25
N SER A 148 8.84 14.59 2.95
CA SER A 148 7.81 14.85 1.93
C SER A 148 6.86 15.99 2.36
N MET A 149 6.56 16.91 1.45
CA MET A 149 5.66 18.05 1.70
C MET A 149 4.23 17.64 2.14
N PRO A 150 3.63 16.57 1.58
CA PRO A 150 2.32 16.09 2.04
C PRO A 150 2.32 15.68 3.51
N LEU A 151 3.38 14.99 3.99
CA LEU A 151 3.51 14.62 5.40
C LEU A 151 3.61 15.83 6.32
N ARG A 152 4.25 16.92 5.87
CA ARG A 152 4.42 18.14 6.67
C ARG A 152 3.13 18.93 6.89
N GLN A 153 2.15 18.78 6.01
CA GLN A 153 0.87 19.48 6.08
C GLN A 153 -0.23 18.65 6.77
N ALA A 154 -0.01 17.35 6.95
CA ALA A 154 -0.95 16.46 7.61
C ALA A 154 -1.07 16.78 9.11
N LYS A 155 -2.30 16.88 9.62
CA LYS A 155 -2.57 16.99 11.06
C LYS A 155 -2.07 15.77 11.85
N SER A 156 -1.96 14.61 11.19
CA SER A 156 -1.45 13.37 11.76
C SER A 156 -0.63 12.65 10.69
N PRO A 157 0.69 12.90 10.60
CA PRO A 157 1.51 12.31 9.56
C PRO A 157 1.67 10.80 9.75
N ILE A 158 1.68 10.06 8.65
CA ILE A 158 1.93 8.61 8.63
C ILE A 158 3.32 8.39 8.04
N HIS A 159 4.24 7.88 8.84
CA HIS A 159 5.62 7.60 8.45
C HIS A 159 5.88 6.11 8.21
N LEU A 160 5.01 5.26 8.74
CA LEU A 160 5.05 3.82 8.57
C LEU A 160 4.08 3.37 7.48
N ASP A 161 4.54 2.38 6.74
CA ASP A 161 3.71 1.60 5.85
C ASP A 161 3.52 0.21 6.44
N LEU A 162 2.53 -0.54 5.96
CA LEU A 162 2.38 -1.94 6.33
C LEU A 162 2.75 -2.83 5.15
N ILE A 163 3.54 -3.85 5.41
CA ILE A 163 3.58 -5.04 4.57
C ILE A 163 2.40 -5.92 4.99
N VAL A 164 1.39 -5.98 4.14
CA VAL A 164 0.20 -6.80 4.30
C VAL A 164 0.43 -8.13 3.57
N VAL A 165 0.26 -9.24 4.29
CA VAL A 165 0.45 -10.59 3.77
C VAL A 165 -0.89 -11.29 3.73
N CYS A 166 -1.31 -11.68 2.54
CA CYS A 166 -2.58 -12.34 2.27
C CYS A 166 -2.39 -13.78 1.79
N ARG A 167 -3.38 -14.63 2.11
CA ARG A 167 -3.50 -16.03 1.65
C ARG A 167 -4.86 -16.25 1.04
N ARG A 168 -4.97 -17.21 0.11
CA ARG A 168 -6.27 -17.60 -0.45
C ARG A 168 -7.14 -18.20 0.66
N GLU A 169 -8.41 -17.81 0.69
CA GLU A 169 -9.36 -18.26 1.73
C GLU A 169 -9.49 -19.78 1.77
N SER A 170 -9.52 -20.43 0.61
CA SER A 170 -9.62 -21.89 0.46
C SER A 170 -8.50 -22.69 1.13
N GLN A 171 -7.39 -22.03 1.49
CA GLN A 171 -6.21 -22.65 2.10
C GLN A 171 -6.13 -22.42 3.61
N CYS A 172 -7.00 -21.59 4.16
CA CYS A 172 -7.07 -21.35 5.58
C CYS A 172 -8.18 -22.20 6.18
N GLN A 173 -7.83 -22.98 7.19
CA GLN A 173 -8.83 -23.52 8.09
C GLN A 173 -9.40 -22.32 8.85
N THR A 174 -10.61 -21.88 8.51
CA THR A 174 -11.38 -20.98 9.38
C THR A 174 -11.55 -21.69 10.70
N GLN A 175 -10.77 -21.29 11.69
CA GLN A 175 -11.08 -21.70 13.05
C GLN A 175 -12.43 -21.06 13.37
N ASN A 176 -13.33 -21.82 14.02
CA ASN A 176 -14.44 -21.24 14.76
C ASN A 176 -13.82 -20.35 15.84
N SER A 177 -13.48 -19.13 15.45
CA SER A 177 -12.83 -18.16 16.30
C SER A 177 -13.86 -17.80 17.36
N GLY A 178 -13.48 -17.93 18.63
CA GLY A 178 -14.25 -17.37 19.72
C GLY A 178 -14.50 -15.88 19.51
N GLU A 179 -15.32 -15.30 20.38
CA GLU A 179 -15.62 -13.87 20.35
C GLU A 179 -14.34 -13.03 20.21
N LEU A 180 -14.26 -12.18 19.17
CA LEU A 180 -13.11 -11.32 18.95
C LEU A 180 -12.99 -10.35 20.12
N ILE A 181 -11.89 -10.44 20.87
CA ILE A 181 -11.62 -9.56 22.00
C ILE A 181 -10.80 -8.38 21.49
N PHE A 182 -11.45 -7.22 21.31
CA PHE A 182 -10.79 -5.99 20.84
C PHE A 182 -9.56 -5.62 21.69
N GLY A 183 -9.60 -5.88 23.00
CA GLY A 183 -8.47 -5.69 23.90
C GLY A 183 -7.21 -6.47 23.52
N ASP A 184 -7.36 -7.68 22.95
CA ASP A 184 -6.22 -8.49 22.49
C ASP A 184 -5.59 -7.90 21.23
N ILE A 185 -6.41 -7.36 20.33
CA ILE A 185 -5.97 -6.67 19.11
C ILE A 185 -5.16 -5.42 19.49
N VAL A 186 -5.69 -4.62 20.40
CA VAL A 186 -5.04 -3.43 20.96
C VAL A 186 -3.72 -3.79 21.65
N SER A 187 -3.71 -4.84 22.45
CA SER A 187 -2.50 -5.34 23.13
C SER A 187 -1.42 -5.77 22.12
N ALA A 188 -1.81 -6.51 21.08
CA ALA A 188 -0.89 -6.92 20.02
C ALA A 188 -0.35 -5.73 19.21
N ALA A 189 -1.19 -4.74 18.90
CA ALA A 189 -0.77 -3.51 18.24
C ALA A 189 0.23 -2.73 19.12
N LYS A 190 -0.03 -2.62 20.43
CA LYS A 190 0.89 -2.00 21.39
C LYS A 190 2.25 -2.71 21.41
N GLN A 191 2.27 -4.04 21.40
CA GLN A 191 3.53 -4.80 21.34
C GLN A 191 4.34 -4.51 20.06
N GLN A 192 3.67 -4.32 18.92
CA GLN A 192 4.36 -3.92 17.67
C GLN A 192 4.96 -2.50 17.80
N VAL A 193 4.20 -1.56 18.35
CA VAL A 193 4.67 -0.20 18.63
C VAL A 193 5.89 -0.22 19.57
N ASP A 194 5.83 -0.96 20.67
CA ASP A 194 6.93 -1.10 21.64
C ASP A 194 8.17 -1.73 20.99
N SER A 195 7.98 -2.66 20.06
CA SER A 195 9.08 -3.30 19.31
C SER A 195 9.79 -2.33 18.39
N LEU A 196 9.05 -1.48 17.67
CA LEU A 196 9.61 -0.41 16.83
C LEU A 196 10.37 0.62 17.69
N LYS A 197 9.81 0.99 18.85
CA LYS A 197 10.44 1.95 19.76
C LYS A 197 11.76 1.42 20.34
N ARG A 198 11.81 0.12 20.71
CA ARG A 198 13.05 -0.51 21.22
C ARG A 198 14.21 -0.45 20.23
N ILE A 199 13.94 -0.39 18.93
CA ILE A 199 14.97 -0.24 17.88
C ILE A 199 15.16 1.22 17.42
N GLY A 200 14.60 2.19 18.15
CA GLY A 200 14.77 3.62 17.89
C GLY A 200 13.87 4.18 16.78
N ILE A 201 12.85 3.43 16.34
CA ILE A 201 11.85 3.94 15.40
C ILE A 201 10.77 4.68 16.18
N ARG A 202 10.56 5.96 15.83
CA ARG A 202 9.49 6.79 16.38
C ARG A 202 8.16 6.42 15.71
N VAL A 203 7.07 6.51 16.46
CA VAL A 203 5.73 6.15 16.02
C VAL A 203 4.80 7.34 16.31
N SER A 204 4.20 7.90 15.26
CA SER A 204 3.21 8.98 15.36
C SER A 204 1.81 8.45 15.73
N LEU A 205 0.85 9.36 15.92
CA LEU A 205 -0.57 9.03 16.03
C LEU A 205 -1.08 8.27 14.79
N GLY A 206 -0.72 8.76 13.60
CA GLY A 206 -1.10 8.16 12.33
C GLY A 206 -0.52 6.75 12.21
N ASP A 207 0.74 6.57 12.59
CA ASP A 207 1.41 5.27 12.59
C ASP A 207 0.74 4.27 13.53
N ALA A 208 0.39 4.70 14.75
CA ALA A 208 -0.31 3.85 15.72
C ALA A 208 -1.68 3.40 15.20
N LYS A 209 -2.42 4.30 14.54
CA LYS A 209 -3.70 3.97 13.89
C LYS A 209 -3.51 2.96 12.77
N VAL A 210 -2.53 3.17 11.90
CA VAL A 210 -2.21 2.27 10.78
C VAL A 210 -1.85 0.88 11.31
N ILE A 211 -0.99 0.78 12.33
CA ILE A 211 -0.63 -0.49 12.98
C ILE A 211 -1.88 -1.19 13.52
N LEU A 212 -2.73 -0.47 14.27
CA LEU A 212 -3.96 -1.04 14.82
C LEU A 212 -4.89 -1.55 13.71
N MET A 213 -5.10 -0.75 12.65
CA MET A 213 -5.94 -1.12 11.52
C MET A 213 -5.42 -2.36 10.78
N GLY A 214 -4.10 -2.43 10.56
CA GLY A 214 -3.48 -3.60 9.96
C GLY A 214 -3.67 -4.87 10.79
N ARG A 215 -3.67 -4.76 12.13
CA ARG A 215 -3.96 -5.90 13.02
C ARG A 215 -5.43 -6.24 13.04
N MET A 216 -6.29 -5.23 13.13
CA MET A 216 -7.73 -5.38 13.07
C MET A 216 -8.14 -6.16 11.81
N LEU A 217 -7.60 -5.79 10.64
CA LEU A 217 -7.86 -6.47 9.37
C LEU A 217 -7.45 -7.95 9.39
N CYS A 218 -6.34 -8.30 10.04
CA CYS A 218 -5.91 -9.70 10.18
C CYS A 218 -6.88 -10.49 11.06
N GLU A 219 -7.37 -9.90 12.14
CA GLU A 219 -8.24 -10.57 13.10
C GLU A 219 -9.68 -10.69 12.59
N VAL A 220 -10.18 -9.65 11.91
CA VAL A 220 -11.52 -9.65 11.31
C VAL A 220 -11.66 -10.77 10.29
N HIS A 221 -10.67 -10.95 9.39
CA HIS A 221 -10.76 -11.98 8.37
C HIS A 221 -10.75 -13.42 8.92
N LYS A 222 -10.34 -13.65 10.18
CA LYS A 222 -10.45 -14.96 10.83
C LYS A 222 -11.88 -15.33 11.19
N MET A 223 -12.81 -14.37 11.18
CA MET A 223 -14.23 -14.61 11.44
C MET A 223 -14.88 -15.42 10.31
N GLY A 224 -14.43 -15.23 9.07
CA GLY A 224 -14.98 -15.93 7.90
C GLY A 224 -16.43 -15.55 7.58
N ASN A 225 -16.87 -14.35 7.97
CA ASN A 225 -18.22 -13.85 7.72
C ASN A 225 -18.13 -12.39 7.26
N PRO A 226 -18.17 -12.11 5.94
CA PRO A 226 -17.97 -10.78 5.39
C PRO A 226 -18.89 -9.70 5.98
N GLU A 227 -20.16 -10.02 6.21
CA GLU A 227 -21.14 -9.07 6.77
C GLU A 227 -20.74 -8.64 8.19
N ARG A 228 -20.44 -9.61 9.06
CA ARG A 228 -20.01 -9.32 10.44
C ARG A 228 -18.64 -8.66 10.51
N GLU A 229 -17.76 -9.00 9.58
CA GLU A 229 -16.43 -8.39 9.47
C GLU A 229 -16.54 -6.89 9.20
N GLU A 230 -17.42 -6.52 8.27
CA GLU A 230 -17.68 -5.14 7.89
C GLU A 230 -18.38 -4.36 9.02
N GLU A 231 -19.41 -4.94 9.63
CA GLU A 231 -20.07 -4.37 10.82
C GLU A 231 -19.07 -4.06 11.95
N LEU A 232 -18.11 -4.97 12.16
CA LEU A 232 -17.11 -4.82 13.20
C LEU A 232 -16.10 -3.71 12.85
N LEU A 233 -15.63 -3.64 11.60
CA LEU A 233 -14.77 -2.56 11.13
C LEU A 233 -15.43 -1.20 11.36
N ASP A 234 -16.69 -1.04 10.92
CA ASP A 234 -17.45 0.20 11.06
C ASP A 234 -17.65 0.61 12.53
N SER A 235 -17.92 -0.37 13.42
CA SER A 235 -18.17 -0.09 14.84
C SER A 235 -16.94 0.44 15.59
N ILE A 236 -15.75 0.09 15.13
CA ILE A 236 -14.48 0.29 15.84
C ILE A 236 -13.82 1.63 15.50
N GLU A 237 -14.33 2.38 14.52
CA GLU A 237 -13.80 3.70 14.13
C GLU A 237 -13.55 4.62 15.34
N ARG A 238 -14.49 4.65 16.30
CA ARG A 238 -14.39 5.44 17.53
C ARG A 238 -13.36 4.92 18.53
N ASP A 239 -13.21 3.61 18.61
CA ASP A 239 -12.29 2.96 19.55
C ASP A 239 -10.84 3.10 19.09
N ILE A 240 -10.59 3.17 17.79
CA ILE A 240 -9.27 3.45 17.20
C ILE A 240 -8.76 4.84 17.62
N ASP A 241 -9.62 5.86 17.58
CA ASP A 241 -9.25 7.20 18.03
C ASP A 241 -8.90 7.22 19.52
N THR A 242 -9.63 6.46 20.33
CA THR A 242 -9.36 6.30 21.76
C THR A 242 -8.03 5.60 22.00
N PHE A 243 -7.76 4.49 21.33
CA PHE A 243 -6.47 3.79 21.40
C PHE A 243 -5.31 4.72 21.04
N ALA A 244 -5.43 5.39 19.90
CA ALA A 244 -4.39 6.24 19.38
C ALA A 244 -4.12 7.43 20.35
N SER A 245 -5.17 7.98 20.96
CA SER A 245 -5.05 8.99 22.01
C SER A 245 -4.40 8.46 23.30
N GLN A 246 -4.73 7.24 23.73
CA GLN A 246 -4.12 6.62 24.91
C GLN A 246 -2.63 6.36 24.72
N VAL A 247 -2.21 5.90 23.53
CA VAL A 247 -0.79 5.74 23.17
C VAL A 247 -0.05 7.06 23.30
N ILE A 248 -0.64 8.19 22.91
CA ILE A 248 -0.05 9.52 23.13
C ILE A 248 -0.01 9.86 24.63
N LEU A 249 -1.13 9.74 25.34
CA LEU A 249 -1.24 10.20 26.73
C LEU A 249 -0.30 9.46 27.68
N THR A 250 -0.09 8.16 27.45
CA THR A 250 0.85 7.37 28.26
C THR A 250 2.30 7.60 27.87
N GLU A 251 2.59 8.04 26.64
CA GLU A 251 3.94 7.91 26.07
C GLU A 251 4.49 9.21 25.42
N GLY A 252 3.74 10.31 25.52
CA GLY A 252 4.09 11.65 25.02
C GLY A 252 3.72 11.87 23.55
N GLU A 253 3.24 13.08 23.22
CA GLU A 253 3.09 13.50 21.82
C GLU A 253 4.49 13.82 21.27
N ILE A 254 5.13 12.83 20.64
CA ILE A 254 6.45 13.06 20.04
C ILE A 254 6.23 13.58 18.63
N LEU A 255 5.89 14.86 18.55
CA LEU A 255 6.04 15.65 17.34
C LEU A 255 7.49 15.46 16.85
N TYR A 256 7.69 15.27 15.56
CA TYR A 256 9.01 15.34 14.95
C TYR A 256 9.60 16.73 15.26
N GLU A 257 10.41 16.83 16.32
CA GLU A 257 11.24 18.01 16.51
C GLU A 257 12.12 18.14 15.27
N ARG A 258 12.06 19.33 14.66
CA ARG A 258 12.96 19.78 13.61
C ARG A 258 14.36 19.25 13.90
N VAL A 259 14.94 18.51 12.96
CA VAL A 259 16.40 18.58 12.85
C VAL A 259 16.68 20.05 12.55
N ALA A 260 17.33 20.75 13.50
CA ALA A 260 17.63 22.18 13.39
C ALA A 260 18.60 22.50 12.24
N SER A 261 19.15 21.49 11.56
CA SER A 261 19.67 21.66 10.21
C SER A 261 18.51 21.53 9.22
N GLY A 262 17.98 22.66 8.77
CA GLY A 262 17.06 22.67 7.64
C GLY A 262 17.66 21.85 6.49
N PRO A 263 16.83 21.15 5.68
CA PRO A 263 17.34 20.61 4.43
C PRO A 263 17.94 21.80 3.66
N GLU A 264 19.20 21.71 3.25
CA GLU A 264 19.67 22.47 2.10
C GLU A 264 18.75 22.07 0.96
N GLN A 265 17.66 22.83 0.78
CA GLN A 265 16.87 22.80 -0.42
C GLN A 265 17.88 23.00 -1.53
N LEU A 266 18.05 21.98 -2.38
CA LEU A 266 18.97 21.99 -3.51
C LEU A 266 18.76 23.30 -4.27
N THR A 267 19.64 24.26 -4.02
CA THR A 267 19.74 25.58 -4.64
C THR A 267 20.30 25.38 -6.05
N LEU A 268 19.63 24.55 -6.86
CA LEU A 268 20.04 24.27 -8.22
C LEU A 268 19.86 25.53 -9.08
N PHE A 269 18.80 26.31 -8.82
CA PHE A 269 18.52 27.56 -9.52
C PHE A 269 19.46 28.70 -9.10
N GLU A 270 19.76 28.87 -7.81
CA GLU A 270 20.71 29.90 -7.35
C GLU A 270 22.16 29.56 -7.71
N LYS A 271 22.54 28.26 -7.77
CA LYS A 271 23.85 27.84 -8.27
C LYS A 271 23.96 28.01 -9.79
N LEU A 272 22.87 27.81 -10.54
CA LEU A 272 22.82 28.05 -11.98
C LEU A 272 22.93 29.55 -12.30
N GLU A 273 22.23 30.41 -11.55
CA GLU A 273 22.32 31.86 -11.69
C GLU A 273 23.73 32.38 -11.40
N ASN A 274 24.37 31.87 -10.34
CA ASN A 274 25.77 32.18 -10.02
C ASN A 274 26.77 31.67 -11.07
N TYR A 275 26.51 30.52 -11.69
CA TYR A 275 27.35 29.99 -12.77
C TYR A 275 27.24 30.83 -14.06
N LEU A 276 26.02 31.28 -14.40
CA LEU A 276 25.77 32.10 -15.59
C LEU A 276 26.26 33.54 -15.43
N THR A 277 26.30 34.08 -14.22
CA THR A 277 26.81 35.43 -13.94
C THR A 277 28.33 35.49 -13.81
N LYS A 278 29.01 34.41 -13.40
CA LYS A 278 30.48 34.35 -13.30
C LYS A 278 31.21 33.96 -14.58
N ASN A 279 30.52 33.36 -15.55
CA ASN A 279 31.10 32.91 -16.82
C ASN A 279 30.59 33.72 -18.03
N ARG A 280 30.28 35.00 -17.82
CA ARG A 280 30.08 35.99 -18.87
C ARG A 280 31.25 36.97 -18.90
#